data_AF-A0A9D0Y8I1-F1
#
_entry.id   AF-A0A9D0Y8I1-F1
#
_cell.length_a   1.000
_cell.length_b   1.000
_cell.length_c   1.000
_cell.angle_alpha   90.00
_cell.angle_beta   90.00
_cell.angle_gamma   90.00
#
_symmetry.space_group_name_H-M   'P 1'
#
loop_
_entity.id
_entity.type
_entity.pdbx_description
1 polymer ?
#
loop_
_entity_poly.entity_id
_entity_poly.type
_entity_poly.pdbx_seq_one_letter_code
_entity_poly.pdbx_strand_id
1 'polypeptide(L)' 'MASPDVELMAHLMRRAGFGATYEELEEYAAKGYEAVVDELLSPMEQPDLEMDILERYFIDWKEMNALEINQAYLTY' A
#
# COMPACT_ATOMS: atom_id res chain seq x y z
N MET A 1 -7.51 21.96 15.79
CA MET A 1 -6.24 21.19 15.82
C MET A 1 -6.63 19.74 15.83
N ALA A 2 -5.93 18.90 15.08
CA ALA A 2 -6.15 17.46 15.15
C ALA A 2 -5.76 16.95 16.54
N SER A 3 -6.26 15.78 16.94
CA SER A 3 -5.80 15.16 18.19
C SER A 3 -4.32 14.77 18.07
N PRO A 4 -3.55 14.73 19.18
CA PRO A 4 -2.15 14.31 19.14
C PRO A 4 -1.95 12.93 18.51
N ASP A 5 -2.89 12.01 18.72
CA ASP A 5 -2.85 10.65 18.16
C ASP A 5 -3.03 10.66 16.64
N VAL A 6 -3.93 11.49 16.11
CA VAL A 6 -4.12 11.67 14.66
C VAL A 6 -2.89 12.32 14.03
N GLU A 7 -2.27 13.31 14.69
CA GLU A 7 -1.04 13.92 14.20
C GLU A 7 0.13 12.91 14.16
N LEU A 8 0.25 12.07 15.20
CA LEU A 8 1.24 11.00 15.27
C LEU A 8 1.01 9.94 14.19
N MET A 9 -0.24 9.52 14.00
CA MET A 9 -0.61 8.56 12.96
C MET A 9 -0.32 9.10 11.56
N ALA A 10 -0.64 10.38 11.34
CA ALA A 10 -0.35 11.04 10.08
C ALA A 10 1.15 11.12 9.80
N HIS A 11 1.96 11.32 10.85
CA HIS A 11 3.41 11.29 10.74
C HIS A 11 3.91 9.88 10.38
N LEU A 12 3.40 8.84 11.06
CA LEU A 12 3.74 7.44 10.77
C LEU A 12 3.46 7.10 9.30
N MET A 13 2.23 7.30 8.83
CA MET A 13 1.82 6.94 7.46
C MET A 13 2.73 7.61 6.43
N ARG A 14 2.95 8.94 6.55
CA ARG A 14 3.84 9.68 5.65
C ARG A 14 5.27 9.17 5.67
N ARG A 15 5.78 8.69 6.81
CA ARG A 15 7.17 8.24 6.93
C ARG A 15 7.37 6.79 6.52
N ALA A 16 6.36 5.95 6.72
CA ALA A 16 6.30 4.58 6.22
C ALA A 16 6.04 4.52 4.70
N GLY A 17 5.74 5.65 4.06
CA GLY A 17 5.51 5.74 2.62
C GLY A 17 4.05 5.49 2.20
N PHE A 18 3.14 5.40 3.17
CA PHE A 18 1.71 5.25 2.94
C PHE A 18 1.01 6.62 2.92
N GLY A 19 -0.07 6.71 2.15
CA GLY A 19 -1.04 7.79 2.24
C GLY A 19 -2.18 7.38 3.17
N ALA A 20 -2.84 8.37 3.77
CA ALA A 20 -4.12 8.20 4.43
C ALA A 20 -4.88 9.52 4.40
N THR A 21 -6.18 9.43 4.17
CA THR A 21 -7.14 10.52 4.35
C THR A 21 -7.29 10.84 5.84
N TYR A 22 -7.87 11.99 6.16
CA TYR A 22 -8.08 12.37 7.55
C TYR A 22 -9.00 11.39 8.30
N GLU A 23 -10.03 10.88 7.62
CA GLU A 23 -10.97 9.90 8.17
C GLU A 23 -10.26 8.58 8.51
N GLU A 24 -9.43 8.05 7.60
CA GLU A 24 -8.63 6.85 7.85
C GLU A 24 -7.63 7.07 9.01
N LEU A 25 -7.05 8.27 9.13
CA LEU A 25 -6.15 8.59 10.24
C LEU A 25 -6.86 8.60 11.60
N GLU A 26 -8.14 9.00 11.65
CA GLU A 26 -8.95 8.90 12.88
C GLU A 26 -9.23 7.44 13.25
N GLU A 27 -9.53 6.59 12.26
CA GLU A 27 -9.73 5.16 12.46
C GLU A 27 -8.46 4.47 12.97
N TYR A 28 -7.32 4.74 12.33
CA TYR A 28 -6.03 4.21 12.76
C TYR A 28 -5.62 4.74 14.14
N ALA A 29 -5.87 6.02 14.43
CA ALA A 29 -5.63 6.58 15.76
C ALA A 29 -6.48 5.89 16.83
N ALA A 30 -7.74 5.58 16.53
CA ALA A 30 -8.63 4.83 17.43
C ALA A 30 -8.18 3.37 17.63
N LYS A 31 -7.56 2.76 16.61
CA LYS A 31 -6.97 1.41 16.68
C LYS A 31 -5.70 1.35 17.53
N GLY A 32 -4.95 2.46 17.58
CA GLY A 32 -3.74 2.61 18.37
C GLY A 32 -2.47 2.35 17.56
N TYR A 33 -1.40 3.05 17.93
CA TYR A 33 -0.16 3.12 17.16
C TYR A 33 0.49 1.77 16.91
N GLU A 34 0.73 0.98 17.96
CA GLU A 34 1.44 -0.31 17.86
C GLU A 34 0.71 -1.30 16.96
N ALA A 35 -0.61 -1.39 17.08
CA ALA A 35 -1.42 -2.28 16.24
C ALA A 35 -1.32 -1.91 14.75
N VAL A 36 -1.30 -0.62 14.44
CA VAL A 36 -1.12 -0.15 13.05
C VAL A 36 0.29 -0.46 12.56
N VAL A 37 1.32 -0.27 13.39
CA VAL A 37 2.70 -0.64 13.03
C VAL A 37 2.81 -2.13 12.71
N ASP A 38 2.23 -3.00 13.54
CA ASP A 38 2.25 -4.44 13.32
C ASP A 38 1.60 -4.83 11.98
N GLU A 39 0.49 -4.18 11.62
CA GLU A 39 -0.19 -4.40 10.33
C GLU A 39 0.64 -3.92 9.14
N LEU A 40 1.27 -2.74 9.24
CA LEU A 40 2.15 -2.22 8.19
C LEU A 40 3.37 -3.13 7.96
N LEU A 41 3.79 -3.88 8.97
CA LEU A 41 4.90 -4.82 8.90
C LEU A 41 4.48 -6.25 8.48
N SER A 42 3.18 -6.50 8.29
CA SER A 42 2.62 -7.82 8.02
C SER A 42 1.98 -7.91 6.62
N PRO A 43 2.78 -7.90 5.54
CA PRO A 43 2.28 -7.85 4.17
C PRO A 43 1.47 -9.09 3.75
N MET A 44 1.61 -10.21 4.45
CA MET A 44 0.84 -11.43 4.14
C MET A 44 -0.64 -11.36 4.55
N GLU A 45 -1.03 -10.38 5.36
CA GLU A 45 -2.43 -10.19 5.77
C GLU A 45 -3.19 -9.27 4.82
N GLN A 46 -2.51 -8.71 3.82
CA GLN A 46 -3.14 -7.87 2.80
C GLN A 46 -3.92 -8.73 1.80
N PRO A 47 -5.06 -8.23 1.30
CA PRO A 47 -5.81 -8.93 0.26
C PRO A 47 -4.97 -9.06 -1.02
N ASP A 48 -5.23 -10.13 -1.77
CA ASP A 48 -4.65 -10.29 -3.10
C ASP A 48 -5.02 -9.11 -4.00
N LEU A 49 -4.11 -8.76 -4.90
CA LEU A 49 -4.35 -7.69 -5.87
C LEU A 49 -5.46 -8.10 -6.84
N GLU A 50 -6.41 -7.21 -7.08
CA GLU A 50 -7.45 -7.37 -8.11
C GLU A 50 -6.83 -7.20 -9.51
N MET A 51 -6.21 -8.28 -9.97
CA MET A 51 -5.44 -8.35 -11.21
C MET A 51 -6.24 -7.94 -12.44
N ASP A 52 -7.52 -8.26 -12.49
CA ASP A 52 -8.42 -7.91 -13.58
C ASP A 52 -8.66 -6.39 -13.66
N ILE A 53 -8.80 -5.71 -12.52
CA ILE A 53 -8.91 -4.25 -12.44
C ILE A 53 -7.59 -3.61 -12.86
N LEU A 54 -6.47 -4.11 -12.32
CA LEU A 54 -5.14 -3.60 -12.62
C LEU A 54 -4.84 -3.67 -14.12
N GLU A 55 -5.04 -4.82 -14.75
CA GLU A 55 -4.81 -5.01 -16.19
C GLU A 55 -5.74 -4.16 -17.06
N ARG A 56 -6.95 -3.85 -16.56
CA ARG A 56 -7.92 -3.02 -17.29
C ARG A 56 -7.54 -1.55 -17.30
N TYR A 57 -7.08 -1.01 -16.16
CA TYR A 57 -6.78 0.42 -16.01
C TYR A 57 -5.31 0.76 -16.28
N PHE A 58 -4.40 -0.18 -16.06
CA PHE A 58 -2.97 -0.04 -16.31
C PHE A 58 -2.55 -0.97 -17.44
N ILE A 59 -2.93 -0.61 -18.67
CA ILE A 59 -2.69 -1.43 -19.87
C ILE A 59 -1.19 -1.72 -20.04
N ASP A 60 -0.32 -0.76 -19.77
CA ASP A 60 1.14 -0.91 -19.85
C ASP A 60 1.67 -1.96 -18.85
N TRP A 61 0.96 -2.20 -17.75
CA TRP A 61 1.33 -3.20 -16.75
C TRP A 61 1.17 -4.62 -17.29
N LYS A 62 0.13 -4.85 -18.12
CA LYS A 62 -0.06 -6.11 -18.84
C LYS A 62 1.07 -6.36 -19.83
N GLU A 63 1.52 -5.31 -20.54
CA GLU A 63 2.64 -5.41 -21.49
C GLU A 63 3.95 -5.72 -20.77
N MET A 64 4.28 -4.99 -19.69
CA MET A 64 5.47 -5.25 -18.86
C MET A 64 5.52 -6.67 -18.30
N ASN A 65 4.36 -7.25 -17.96
CA ASN A 65 4.28 -8.60 -17.43
C ASN A 65 4.14 -9.69 -18.49
N ALA A 66 4.09 -9.35 -19.78
CA ALA A 66 4.03 -10.33 -20.85
C ALA A 66 5.29 -11.20 -20.85
N LEU A 67 5.12 -12.51 -21.09
CA LEU A 67 6.21 -13.50 -21.12
C LEU A 67 7.36 -13.07 -22.04
N GLU A 68 7.04 -12.42 -23.17
CA GLU A 68 8.01 -11.94 -24.16
C GLU A 68 8.94 -10.85 -23.60
N ILE A 69 8.47 -10.01 -22.66
CA ILE A 69 9.25 -8.95 -22.03
C ILE A 69 10.05 -9.49 -20.83
N ASN A 70 9.42 -10.33 -20.01
CA ASN A 70 10.06 -10.89 -18.81
C ASN A 70 11.13 -11.96 -19.10
N GLN A 71 11.10 -12.60 -20.28
CA GLN A 71 12.13 -13.56 -20.70
C GLN A 71 13.35 -12.90 -21.37
N ALA A 72 13.34 -11.58 -21.63
CA ALA A 72 14.48 -10.89 -22.24
C ALA A 72 15.78 -10.99 -21.40
N TYR A 73 15.66 -11.25 -20.09
CA TYR A 73 16.79 -11.49 -19.20
C TYR A 73 17.49 -12.85 -19.39
N LEU A 74 16.88 -13.80 -20.12
CA LEU A 74 17.47 -15.13 -20.39
C LEU A 74 18.28 -15.20 -21.69
N THR A 75 18.42 -14.07 -22.41
CA THR A 75 19.10 -13.97 -23.71
C THR A 75 20.52 -13.37 -23.66
N TYR A 76 21.18 -13.34 -22.50
CA TYR A 76 22.63 -13.13 -22.39
C TYR A 76 23.26 -14.04 -21.33
#